data_AF-A0AA96G2J0-F1
#
_entry.id   AF-A0AA96G2J0-F1
#
_cell.length_a   1.000
_cell.length_b   1.000
_cell.length_c   1.000
_cell.angle_alpha   90.00
_cell.angle_beta   90.00
_cell.angle_gamma   90.00
#
_symmetry.space_group_name_H-M   'P 1'
#
loop_
_entity.id
_entity.type
_entity.pdbx_description
1 polymer ?
#
loop_
_entity_poly.entity_id
_entity_poly.type
_entity_poly.pdbx_seq_one_letter_code
_entity_poly.pdbx_strand_id
1 'polypeptide(L)'
;MSDPIVKALQHGAQKLGKALADDMGKAAKKMYKQAGDNLNKAAKHHSDNDAHHAKDLNGKGKDGGAPPPHAGAGGGGGGSKQPARKYFIHDDGRVQEIKDGKLVDLDGSDKSLKTLLDGDSDKVKDADPKDLKDKYHARQYKKTDKDADGKQKKNEKVGSSKIKEPSPLSQAVEEARRAQGDYGGKNYASLRYRDENGEFILVGRSDYVRSHSERSIGKPLLGGKEGNVSDLYTERAPCQAGPNCERWLGRHFEPANPDLNVTYGVDYDSKVKTADRDWGHRAYLDQLEKDHAAGQHGGTMGPTDFDAQGQQDKAAHEAKQAAKKKHKGH
;
A
#
# COMPACT_ATOMS: atom_id res chain seq x y z
N MET A 1 -20.71 22.72 59.51
CA MET A 1 -20.27 23.82 58.63
C MET A 1 -19.10 23.30 57.81
N SER A 2 -19.27 23.13 56.50
CA SER A 2 -18.24 22.57 55.61
C SER A 2 -17.09 23.56 55.41
N ASP A 3 -15.87 23.08 55.67
CA ASP A 3 -14.60 23.82 55.68
C ASP A 3 -14.38 24.66 54.41
N PRO A 4 -13.95 25.93 54.50
CA PRO A 4 -13.66 26.80 53.35
C PRO A 4 -12.74 26.16 52.30
N ILE A 5 -11.83 25.30 52.74
CA ILE A 5 -10.86 24.60 51.88
C ILE A 5 -11.57 23.58 50.97
N VAL A 6 -12.59 22.89 51.49
CA VAL A 6 -13.37 21.89 50.72
C VAL A 6 -14.21 22.58 49.64
N LYS A 7 -14.78 23.76 49.94
CA LYS A 7 -15.48 24.57 48.93
C LYS A 7 -14.53 25.08 47.84
N ALA A 8 -13.31 25.49 48.18
CA ALA A 8 -12.33 25.94 47.20
C ALA A 8 -11.88 24.81 46.25
N LEU A 9 -11.67 23.60 46.79
CA LEU A 9 -11.31 22.41 46.01
C LEU A 9 -12.46 21.94 45.11
N GLN A 10 -13.70 21.96 45.60
CA GLN A 10 -14.88 21.59 44.81
C GLN A 10 -15.13 22.57 43.66
N HIS A 11 -14.92 23.87 43.90
CA HIS A 11 -14.99 24.89 42.84
C HIS A 11 -13.83 24.78 41.83
N GLY A 12 -12.63 24.41 42.26
CA GLY A 12 -11.48 24.17 41.38
C GLY A 12 -11.71 22.98 40.44
N ALA A 13 -12.20 21.86 40.98
CA ALA A 13 -12.51 20.65 40.21
C ALA A 13 -13.66 20.87 39.21
N GLN A 14 -14.72 21.59 39.60
CA GLN A 14 -15.82 21.93 38.69
C GLN A 14 -15.39 22.87 37.55
N LYS A 15 -14.53 23.86 37.84
CA LYS A 15 -14.01 24.77 36.79
C LYS A 15 -13.08 24.05 35.82
N LEU A 16 -12.22 23.16 36.31
CA LEU A 16 -11.33 22.35 35.46
C LEU A 16 -12.12 21.34 34.62
N GLY A 17 -13.09 20.64 35.21
CA GLY A 17 -13.94 19.68 34.48
C GLY A 17 -14.77 20.36 33.38
N LYS A 18 -15.32 21.54 33.65
CA LYS A 18 -16.09 22.30 32.67
C LYS A 18 -15.22 22.84 31.53
N ALA A 19 -14.03 23.36 31.83
CA ALA A 19 -13.09 23.81 30.81
C ALA A 19 -12.64 22.66 29.89
N LEU A 20 -12.32 21.50 30.45
CA LEU A 20 -11.93 20.32 29.66
C LEU A 20 -13.08 19.81 28.78
N ALA A 21 -14.30 19.76 29.32
CA ALA A 21 -15.48 19.32 28.57
C ALA A 21 -15.85 20.30 27.44
N ASP A 22 -15.76 21.60 27.70
CA ASP A 22 -16.03 22.64 26.70
C ASP A 22 -14.99 22.63 25.57
N ASP A 23 -13.71 22.40 25.89
CA ASP A 23 -12.65 22.31 24.89
C ASP A 23 -12.71 21.02 24.07
N MET A 24 -13.02 19.88 24.70
CA MET A 24 -13.25 18.62 23.98
C MET A 24 -14.51 18.70 23.10
N GLY A 25 -15.59 19.32 23.59
CA GLY A 25 -16.81 19.55 22.81
C GLY A 25 -16.59 20.46 21.60
N LYS A 26 -15.80 21.53 21.76
CA LYS A 26 -15.41 22.41 20.64
C LYS A 26 -14.49 21.70 19.64
N ALA A 27 -13.54 20.88 20.10
CA ALA A 27 -12.66 20.10 19.23
C ALA A 27 -13.45 19.06 18.43
N ALA A 28 -14.34 18.30 19.08
CA ALA A 28 -15.23 17.34 18.41
C ALA A 28 -16.14 18.04 17.40
N LYS A 29 -16.76 19.17 17.76
CA LYS A 29 -17.61 19.95 16.84
C LYS A 29 -16.83 20.49 15.64
N LYS A 30 -15.58 20.92 15.83
CA LYS A 30 -14.69 21.32 14.71
C LYS A 30 -14.31 20.13 13.83
N MET A 31 -14.01 18.97 14.40
CA MET A 31 -13.74 17.74 13.65
C MET A 31 -14.96 17.29 12.84
N TYR A 32 -16.16 17.24 13.42
CA TYR A 32 -17.37 16.88 12.68
C TYR A 32 -17.70 17.88 11.56
N LYS A 33 -17.48 19.17 11.79
CA LYS A 33 -17.66 20.18 10.75
C LYS A 33 -16.62 20.05 9.64
N GLN A 34 -15.35 19.82 9.97
CA GLN A 34 -14.28 19.58 8.99
C GLN A 34 -14.48 18.29 8.21
N ALA A 35 -14.91 17.20 8.85
CA ALA A 35 -15.26 15.95 8.19
C ALA A 35 -16.45 16.14 7.24
N GLY A 36 -17.50 16.86 7.66
CA GLY A 36 -18.62 17.21 6.78
C GLY A 36 -18.22 18.09 5.60
N ASP A 37 -17.40 19.12 5.82
CA ASP A 37 -16.90 20.01 4.76
C ASP A 37 -15.97 19.26 3.78
N ASN A 38 -15.17 18.30 4.25
CA ASN A 38 -14.30 17.46 3.42
C ASN A 38 -15.08 16.41 2.63
N LEU A 39 -16.12 15.79 3.21
CA LEU A 39 -17.02 14.90 2.49
C LEU A 39 -17.78 15.64 1.39
N ASN A 40 -18.22 16.87 1.67
CA ASN A 40 -18.89 17.70 0.67
C ASN A 40 -17.93 18.12 -0.46
N LYS A 41 -16.67 18.41 -0.14
CA LYS A 41 -15.61 18.65 -1.13
C LYS A 41 -15.32 17.39 -1.96
N ALA A 42 -15.18 16.22 -1.34
CA ALA A 42 -14.94 14.96 -2.04
C ALA A 42 -16.10 14.59 -2.97
N ALA A 43 -17.35 14.76 -2.53
CA ALA A 43 -18.53 14.58 -3.37
C ALA A 43 -18.57 15.56 -4.56
N LYS A 44 -18.14 16.81 -4.34
CA LYS A 44 -18.02 17.82 -5.39
C LYS A 44 -16.89 17.49 -6.38
N HIS A 45 -15.74 17.03 -5.89
CA HIS A 45 -14.64 16.58 -6.74
C HIS A 45 -15.00 15.34 -7.57
N HIS A 46 -15.80 14.40 -7.04
CA HIS A 46 -16.34 13.29 -7.83
C HIS A 46 -17.27 13.79 -8.95
N SER A 47 -18.22 14.68 -8.61
CA SER A 47 -19.13 15.27 -9.61
C SER A 47 -18.39 16.07 -10.68
N ASP A 48 -17.35 16.82 -10.30
CA ASP A 48 -16.55 17.62 -11.23
C ASP A 48 -15.65 16.72 -12.09
N ASN A 49 -15.06 15.65 -11.52
CA ASN A 49 -14.23 14.69 -12.25
C ASN A 49 -15.04 13.88 -13.27
N ASP A 50 -16.26 13.47 -12.92
CA ASP A 50 -17.20 12.81 -13.84
C ASP A 50 -17.64 13.76 -14.97
N ALA A 51 -17.88 15.03 -14.65
CA ALA A 51 -18.19 16.06 -15.65
C ALA A 51 -16.99 16.39 -16.57
N HIS A 52 -15.76 16.30 -16.06
CA HIS A 52 -14.54 16.45 -16.84
C HIS A 52 -14.28 15.25 -17.76
N HIS A 53 -14.49 14.01 -17.28
CA HIS A 53 -14.39 12.82 -18.12
C HIS A 53 -15.45 12.77 -19.22
N ALA A 54 -16.68 13.25 -18.96
CA ALA A 54 -17.71 13.35 -19.99
C ALA A 54 -17.36 14.38 -21.10
N LYS A 55 -16.63 15.45 -20.77
CA LYS A 55 -16.17 16.46 -21.74
C LYS A 55 -14.96 16.00 -22.54
N ASP A 56 -14.04 15.26 -21.92
CA ASP A 56 -12.85 14.72 -22.59
C ASP A 56 -13.16 13.62 -23.61
N LEU A 57 -14.26 12.88 -23.43
CA LEU A 57 -14.76 11.91 -24.41
C LEU A 57 -15.40 12.56 -25.65
N ASN A 58 -15.85 13.82 -25.54
CA ASN A 58 -16.47 14.54 -26.66
C ASN A 58 -15.47 15.36 -27.49
N GLY A 59 -14.21 15.48 -27.06
CA GLY A 59 -13.24 16.43 -27.63
C GLY A 59 -12.07 15.84 -28.44
N LYS A 60 -11.73 14.55 -28.33
CA LYS A 60 -10.48 13.98 -28.89
C LYS A 60 -10.67 13.24 -30.22
N GLY A 61 -11.40 13.86 -31.14
CA GLY A 61 -11.53 13.40 -32.52
C GLY A 61 -11.07 14.48 -33.49
N LYS A 62 -9.80 14.91 -33.45
CA LYS A 62 -9.11 15.61 -34.53
C LYS A 62 -7.63 15.85 -34.21
N ASP A 63 -6.84 15.72 -35.26
CA ASP A 63 -5.45 16.18 -35.47
C ASP A 63 -4.31 15.22 -35.05
N GLY A 64 -3.55 14.80 -36.06
CA GLY A 64 -2.41 13.89 -35.99
C GLY A 64 -1.07 14.57 -36.29
N GLY A 65 0.02 13.82 -36.07
CA GLY A 65 1.37 14.21 -36.50
C GLY A 65 2.54 13.56 -35.73
N ALA A 66 3.05 12.45 -36.30
CA ALA A 66 4.42 11.85 -36.30
C ALA A 66 5.20 11.42 -35.00
N PRO A 67 6.06 10.35 -35.07
CA PRO A 67 6.46 9.51 -33.91
C PRO A 67 7.99 9.43 -33.62
N PRO A 68 8.41 8.77 -32.51
CA PRO A 68 9.61 7.90 -32.55
C PRO A 68 9.43 6.57 -31.75
N PRO A 69 10.45 5.68 -31.69
CA PRO A 69 10.74 4.58 -32.59
C PRO A 69 10.25 3.19 -32.12
N HIS A 70 10.35 2.25 -33.05
CA HIS A 70 9.75 0.91 -33.09
C HIS A 70 9.94 -0.03 -31.88
N ALA A 71 8.80 -0.53 -31.36
CA ALA A 71 8.68 -1.84 -30.74
C ALA A 71 7.66 -2.68 -31.54
N GLY A 72 8.08 -3.89 -31.91
CA GLY A 72 7.34 -5.01 -32.50
C GLY A 72 5.94 -4.77 -33.07
N ALA A 73 5.83 -4.87 -34.40
CA ALA A 73 4.56 -5.09 -35.08
C ALA A 73 3.94 -6.44 -34.65
N GLY A 74 2.67 -6.42 -34.23
CA GLY A 74 1.87 -7.62 -34.00
C GLY A 74 0.46 -7.33 -33.50
N GLY A 75 -0.50 -7.21 -34.43
CA GLY A 75 -1.91 -7.50 -34.18
C GLY A 75 -2.80 -6.37 -33.66
N GLY A 76 -3.56 -5.75 -34.57
CA GLY A 76 -4.60 -4.79 -34.23
C GLY A 76 -5.78 -5.38 -33.45
N GLY A 77 -6.42 -4.50 -32.69
CA GLY A 77 -7.69 -4.77 -32.02
C GLY A 77 -8.13 -3.53 -31.26
N GLY A 78 -8.89 -2.65 -31.93
CA GLY A 78 -9.61 -1.53 -31.31
C GLY A 78 -10.79 -2.03 -30.46
N GLY A 79 -10.52 -2.90 -29.49
CA GLY A 79 -11.42 -3.21 -28.39
C GLY A 79 -11.15 -2.23 -27.25
N SER A 80 -12.20 -1.86 -26.49
CA SER A 80 -12.03 -1.20 -25.21
C SER A 80 -10.94 -1.91 -24.41
N LYS A 81 -9.89 -1.18 -24.00
CA LYS A 81 -8.82 -1.75 -23.15
C LYS A 81 -9.49 -2.29 -21.89
N GLN A 82 -9.70 -3.60 -21.84
CA GLN A 82 -10.16 -4.27 -20.65
C GLN A 82 -9.19 -3.92 -19.52
N PRO A 83 -9.68 -3.63 -18.30
CA PRO A 83 -8.81 -3.39 -17.18
C PRO A 83 -7.90 -4.61 -16.97
N ALA A 84 -6.66 -4.36 -16.56
CA ALA A 84 -5.72 -5.45 -16.28
C ALA A 84 -6.32 -6.41 -15.24
N ARG A 85 -6.21 -7.71 -15.50
CA ARG A 85 -6.66 -8.73 -14.54
C ARG A 85 -5.80 -8.66 -13.28
N LYS A 86 -6.41 -9.00 -12.15
CA LYS A 86 -5.79 -8.90 -10.82
C LYS A 86 -5.68 -10.28 -10.22
N TYR A 87 -4.54 -10.60 -9.66
CA TYR A 87 -4.24 -11.89 -9.08
C TYR A 87 -3.76 -11.74 -7.65
N PHE A 88 -4.19 -12.64 -6.78
CA PHE A 88 -3.69 -12.75 -5.43
C PHE A 88 -2.80 -13.98 -5.30
N ILE A 89 -1.56 -13.79 -4.82
CA ILE A 89 -0.68 -14.89 -4.41
C ILE A 89 -0.82 -15.17 -2.91
N HIS A 90 -1.20 -16.40 -2.59
CA HIS A 90 -1.30 -16.93 -1.25
C HIS A 90 0.07 -17.26 -0.66
N ASP A 91 0.11 -17.44 0.65
CA ASP A 91 1.35 -17.71 1.40
C ASP A 91 2.00 -19.06 1.00
N ASP A 92 1.24 -19.99 0.44
CA ASP A 92 1.72 -21.28 -0.10
C ASP A 92 2.11 -21.22 -1.58
N GLY A 93 2.05 -20.03 -2.19
CA GLY A 93 2.36 -19.78 -3.60
C GLY A 93 1.18 -19.98 -4.55
N ARG A 94 0.02 -20.45 -4.06
CA ARG A 94 -1.19 -20.56 -4.89
C ARG A 94 -1.65 -19.20 -5.40
N VAL A 95 -2.18 -19.15 -6.60
CA VAL A 95 -2.68 -17.93 -7.26
C VAL A 95 -4.18 -18.07 -7.49
N GLN A 96 -4.93 -17.02 -7.16
CA GLN A 96 -6.35 -16.88 -7.49
C GLN A 96 -6.59 -15.54 -8.18
N GLU A 97 -7.58 -15.47 -9.05
CA GLU A 97 -8.03 -14.20 -9.62
C GLU A 97 -8.82 -13.41 -8.58
N ILE A 98 -8.58 -12.10 -8.52
CA ILE A 98 -9.39 -11.15 -7.75
C ILE A 98 -10.47 -10.61 -8.70
N LYS A 99 -11.72 -11.01 -8.46
CA LYS A 99 -12.87 -10.63 -9.28
C LYS A 99 -14.03 -10.18 -8.41
N ASP A 100 -14.45 -8.93 -8.59
CA ASP A 100 -15.59 -8.32 -7.88
C ASP A 100 -15.51 -8.47 -6.36
N GLY A 101 -14.30 -8.31 -5.79
CA GLY A 101 -14.05 -8.48 -4.35
C GLY A 101 -14.09 -9.92 -3.86
N LYS A 102 -13.92 -10.90 -4.74
CA LYS A 102 -13.84 -12.32 -4.40
C LYS A 102 -12.57 -12.93 -5.00
N LEU A 103 -12.08 -13.98 -4.35
CA LEU A 103 -11.04 -14.83 -4.92
C LEU A 103 -11.69 -15.97 -5.69
N VAL A 104 -11.27 -16.14 -6.93
CA VAL A 104 -11.78 -17.16 -7.84
C VAL A 104 -10.61 -18.03 -8.30
N ASP A 105 -10.80 -19.35 -8.33
CA ASP A 105 -9.79 -20.27 -8.84
C ASP A 105 -9.50 -20.01 -10.32
N LEU A 106 -8.27 -20.27 -10.72
CA LEU A 106 -7.85 -20.13 -12.11
C LEU A 106 -8.58 -21.19 -12.97
N ASP A 107 -9.10 -20.76 -14.11
CA ASP A 107 -9.77 -21.65 -15.07
C ASP A 107 -8.83 -22.16 -16.17
N GLY A 108 -7.53 -21.86 -16.07
CA GLY A 108 -6.50 -22.24 -17.05
C GLY A 108 -6.60 -21.52 -18.40
N SER A 109 -7.58 -20.62 -18.58
CA SER A 109 -7.78 -19.91 -19.83
C SER A 109 -6.84 -18.71 -19.98
N ASP A 110 -6.31 -18.19 -18.86
CA ASP A 110 -5.43 -17.02 -18.89
C ASP A 110 -3.98 -17.38 -19.24
N LYS A 111 -3.56 -16.96 -20.43
CA LYS A 111 -2.19 -17.10 -20.90
C LYS A 111 -1.24 -16.10 -20.26
N SER A 112 -1.72 -14.97 -19.73
CA SER A 112 -0.89 -13.92 -19.13
C SER A 112 -0.11 -14.40 -17.90
N LEU A 113 -0.63 -15.40 -17.17
CA LEU A 113 0.06 -16.00 -16.02
C LEU A 113 1.04 -17.12 -16.40
N LYS A 114 1.07 -17.56 -17.66
CA LYS A 114 1.83 -18.75 -18.07
C LYS A 114 3.32 -18.68 -17.74
N THR A 115 3.89 -17.48 -17.75
CA THR A 115 5.31 -17.28 -17.42
C THR A 115 5.58 -17.23 -15.92
N LEU A 116 4.54 -17.08 -15.10
CA LEU A 116 4.60 -16.96 -13.64
C LEU A 116 4.35 -18.30 -12.93
N LEU A 117 3.50 -19.16 -13.51
CA LEU A 117 3.06 -20.41 -12.88
C LEU A 117 4.06 -21.56 -13.10
N ASP A 118 4.05 -22.53 -12.17
CA ASP A 118 4.83 -23.75 -12.28
C ASP A 118 4.07 -24.80 -13.12
N GLY A 119 4.33 -24.79 -14.43
CA GLY A 119 3.66 -25.67 -15.39
C GLY A 119 2.16 -25.37 -15.46
N ASP A 120 1.35 -26.42 -15.36
CA ASP A 120 -0.12 -26.32 -15.38
C ASP A 120 -0.71 -26.19 -13.95
N SER A 121 0.13 -25.90 -12.94
CA SER A 121 -0.35 -25.70 -11.57
C SER A 121 -0.93 -24.30 -11.35
N ASP A 122 -1.68 -24.15 -10.26
CA ASP A 122 -2.14 -22.86 -9.75
C ASP A 122 -1.08 -22.17 -8.88
N LYS A 123 0.15 -22.67 -8.83
CA LYS A 123 1.23 -22.13 -7.98
C LYS A 123 2.23 -21.35 -8.79
N VAL A 124 2.74 -20.28 -8.20
CA VAL A 124 3.87 -19.57 -8.79
C VAL A 124 5.13 -20.42 -8.80
N LYS A 125 5.95 -20.19 -9.82
CA LYS A 125 7.30 -20.71 -9.91
C LYS A 125 8.28 -19.73 -9.28
N ASP A 126 8.59 -19.93 -8.00
CA ASP A 126 9.67 -19.19 -7.34
C ASP A 126 11.05 -19.60 -7.87
N ALA A 127 12.02 -18.70 -7.76
CA ALA A 127 13.43 -19.06 -7.94
C ALA A 127 13.85 -20.16 -6.95
N ASP A 128 14.88 -20.94 -7.31
CA ASP A 128 15.39 -22.02 -6.48
C ASP A 128 15.71 -21.52 -5.05
N PRO A 129 15.35 -22.24 -3.97
CA PRO A 129 15.61 -21.81 -2.60
C PRO A 129 17.08 -21.48 -2.31
N LYS A 130 18.01 -22.17 -2.96
CA LYS A 130 19.44 -21.87 -2.88
C LYS A 130 19.74 -20.53 -3.53
N ASP A 131 19.20 -20.26 -4.71
CA ASP A 131 19.37 -18.98 -5.38
C ASP A 131 18.72 -17.84 -4.58
N LEU A 132 17.54 -18.05 -3.99
CA LEU A 132 16.92 -17.07 -3.10
C LEU A 132 17.81 -16.72 -1.90
N LYS A 133 18.54 -17.70 -1.38
CA LYS A 133 19.46 -17.53 -0.24
C LYS A 133 20.79 -16.91 -0.67
N ASP A 134 21.38 -17.36 -1.78
CA ASP A 134 22.77 -17.09 -2.13
C ASP A 134 22.89 -15.93 -3.15
N LYS A 135 21.96 -15.84 -4.11
CA LYS A 135 21.98 -14.88 -5.22
C LYS A 135 21.05 -13.70 -4.99
N TYR A 136 19.83 -13.96 -4.54
CA TYR A 136 18.76 -12.96 -4.43
C TYR A 136 18.58 -12.40 -3.01
N HIS A 137 19.60 -12.57 -2.16
CA HIS A 137 19.62 -11.87 -0.89
C HIS A 137 19.97 -10.38 -1.09
N ALA A 138 19.33 -9.49 -0.33
CA ALA A 138 19.70 -8.07 -0.27
C ALA A 138 20.38 -7.72 1.05
N ARG A 139 21.40 -8.50 1.42
CA ARG A 139 22.25 -8.14 2.56
C ARG A 139 23.03 -6.87 2.23
N GLN A 140 23.28 -6.08 3.26
CA GLN A 140 24.15 -4.92 3.15
C GLN A 140 25.56 -5.38 2.76
N TYR A 141 26.13 -4.77 1.73
CA TYR A 141 27.50 -5.04 1.35
C TYR A 141 28.47 -4.59 2.46
N LYS A 142 29.45 -5.43 2.74
CA LYS A 142 30.61 -5.05 3.55
C LYS A 142 31.49 -4.10 2.73
N LYS A 143 32.31 -3.29 3.40
CA LYS A 143 33.30 -2.42 2.73
C LYS A 143 34.29 -3.20 1.86
N THR A 144 34.49 -4.48 2.19
CA THR A 144 35.34 -5.43 1.47
C THR A 144 34.70 -6.00 0.21
N ASP A 145 33.38 -5.86 0.04
CA ASP A 145 32.69 -6.43 -1.11
C ASP A 145 32.95 -5.55 -2.33
N LYS A 146 33.63 -6.13 -3.34
CA LYS A 146 33.98 -5.46 -4.58
C LYS A 146 33.10 -5.95 -5.74
N ASP A 147 32.80 -5.06 -6.69
CA ASP A 147 32.19 -5.42 -7.97
C ASP A 147 33.23 -6.04 -8.92
N ALA A 148 32.81 -6.37 -10.14
CA ALA A 148 33.67 -6.96 -11.16
C ALA A 148 34.85 -6.07 -11.54
N ASP A 149 34.73 -4.74 -11.36
CA ASP A 149 35.77 -3.76 -11.63
C ASP A 149 36.69 -3.51 -10.41
N GLY A 150 36.52 -4.27 -9.33
CA GLY A 150 37.28 -4.09 -8.08
C GLY A 150 36.86 -2.86 -7.26
N LYS A 151 35.78 -2.16 -7.64
CA LYS A 151 35.25 -1.01 -6.91
C LYS A 151 34.33 -1.48 -5.79
N GLN A 152 34.17 -0.66 -4.76
CA GLN A 152 33.26 -1.01 -3.67
C GLN A 152 31.83 -1.08 -4.21
N LYS A 153 31.14 -2.21 -3.97
CA LYS A 153 29.75 -2.36 -4.39
C LYS A 153 28.90 -1.24 -3.77
N LYS A 154 28.10 -0.58 -4.60
CA LYS A 154 27.19 0.47 -4.15
C LYS A 154 26.07 -0.15 -3.33
N ASN A 155 25.56 0.60 -2.36
CA ASN A 155 24.40 0.17 -1.60
C ASN A 155 23.15 0.64 -2.35
N GLU A 156 22.64 -0.22 -3.24
CA GLU A 156 21.49 0.11 -4.09
C GLU A 156 20.24 0.27 -3.24
N LYS A 157 19.44 1.31 -3.52
CA LYS A 157 18.15 1.54 -2.86
C LYS A 157 17.20 2.07 -3.92
N VAL A 158 16.05 1.42 -4.04
CA VAL A 158 15.02 1.90 -4.95
C VAL A 158 14.49 3.26 -4.46
N GLY A 159 14.32 4.20 -5.38
CA GLY A 159 13.52 5.39 -5.11
C GLY A 159 12.07 5.00 -4.87
N SER A 160 11.39 5.65 -3.91
CA SER A 160 9.95 5.44 -3.73
C SER A 160 9.25 6.73 -3.32
N SER A 161 7.97 6.85 -3.65
CA SER A 161 7.17 8.05 -3.40
C SER A 161 5.79 7.74 -2.81
N LYS A 162 5.27 8.64 -1.97
CA LYS A 162 3.95 8.49 -1.36
C LYS A 162 2.85 8.83 -2.38
N ILE A 163 1.82 7.99 -2.47
CA ILE A 163 0.64 8.31 -3.30
C ILE A 163 -0.21 9.38 -2.63
N LYS A 164 -0.83 10.23 -3.45
CA LYS A 164 -1.77 11.28 -3.00
C LYS A 164 -3.22 10.98 -3.37
N GLU A 165 -3.42 10.09 -4.32
CA GLU A 165 -4.71 9.65 -4.82
C GLU A 165 -4.68 8.13 -4.97
N PRO A 166 -5.84 7.45 -4.93
CA PRO A 166 -5.89 6.02 -5.18
C PRO A 166 -5.33 5.69 -6.56
N SER A 167 -4.53 4.64 -6.63
CA SER A 167 -3.99 4.09 -7.87
C SER A 167 -4.66 2.75 -8.19
N PRO A 168 -4.62 2.28 -9.45
CA PRO A 168 -5.10 0.94 -9.78
C PRO A 168 -4.43 -0.17 -8.95
N LEU A 169 -3.17 0.04 -8.55
CA LEU A 169 -2.40 -0.89 -7.74
C LEU A 169 -2.87 -0.87 -6.26
N SER A 170 -3.05 0.31 -5.68
CA SER A 170 -3.59 0.42 -4.30
C SER A 170 -5.02 -0.10 -4.20
N GLN A 171 -5.86 0.16 -5.20
CA GLN A 171 -7.21 -0.40 -5.27
C GLN A 171 -7.19 -1.94 -5.40
N ALA A 172 -6.23 -2.52 -6.13
CA ALA A 172 -6.08 -3.97 -6.21
C ALA A 172 -5.69 -4.58 -4.85
N VAL A 173 -4.86 -3.90 -4.06
CA VAL A 173 -4.54 -4.27 -2.68
C VAL A 173 -5.80 -4.25 -1.80
N GLU A 174 -6.56 -3.16 -1.84
CA GLU A 174 -7.79 -3.01 -1.07
C GLU A 174 -8.82 -4.08 -1.45
N GLU A 175 -8.98 -4.37 -2.74
CA GLU A 175 -9.87 -5.42 -3.20
C GLU A 175 -9.41 -6.81 -2.75
N ALA A 176 -8.10 -7.10 -2.76
CA ALA A 176 -7.57 -8.34 -2.23
C ALA A 176 -7.87 -8.50 -0.73
N ARG A 177 -7.71 -7.43 0.05
CA ARG A 177 -8.08 -7.43 1.47
C ARG A 177 -9.56 -7.71 1.68
N ARG A 178 -10.42 -7.05 0.89
CA ARG A 178 -11.87 -7.30 0.93
C ARG A 178 -12.18 -8.76 0.64
N ALA A 179 -11.58 -9.32 -0.40
CA ALA A 179 -11.78 -10.71 -0.81
C ALA A 179 -11.29 -11.73 0.24
N GLN A 180 -10.24 -11.38 0.98
CA GLN A 180 -9.70 -12.18 2.09
C GLN A 180 -10.42 -11.94 3.43
N GLY A 181 -11.20 -10.87 3.56
CA GLY A 181 -11.67 -10.39 4.87
C GLY A 181 -10.53 -9.98 5.81
N ASP A 182 -9.37 -9.57 5.26
CA ASP A 182 -8.15 -9.28 6.04
C ASP A 182 -7.95 -7.77 6.22
N TYR A 183 -8.38 -7.27 7.37
CA TYR A 183 -8.11 -5.90 7.84
C TYR A 183 -7.05 -5.88 8.95
N GLY A 184 -6.26 -6.97 9.06
CA GLY A 184 -5.19 -7.10 10.04
C GLY A 184 -3.90 -6.38 9.64
N GLY A 185 -2.97 -6.26 10.59
CA GLY A 185 -1.73 -5.49 10.45
C GLY A 185 -0.65 -6.06 9.51
N LYS A 186 -0.93 -7.15 8.78
CA LYS A 186 -0.04 -7.63 7.70
C LYS A 186 0.06 -6.56 6.62
N ASN A 187 1.22 -6.41 5.99
CA ASN A 187 1.36 -5.50 4.84
C ASN A 187 0.87 -6.18 3.56
N TYR A 188 0.31 -5.42 2.64
CA TYR A 188 0.05 -5.86 1.27
C TYR A 188 0.85 -5.01 0.29
N ALA A 189 1.19 -5.61 -0.85
CA ALA A 189 1.79 -4.93 -1.97
C ALA A 189 1.20 -5.49 -3.27
N SER A 190 1.30 -4.69 -4.32
CA SER A 190 0.93 -5.10 -5.67
C SER A 190 1.94 -4.60 -6.68
N LEU A 191 2.09 -5.32 -7.79
CA LEU A 191 2.89 -4.87 -8.92
C LEU A 191 2.12 -5.01 -10.22
N ARG A 192 2.48 -4.21 -11.21
CA ARG A 192 2.02 -4.33 -12.59
C ARG A 192 3.09 -5.03 -13.40
N TYR A 193 2.70 -6.12 -14.05
CA TYR A 193 3.58 -6.94 -14.88
C TYR A 193 3.06 -6.98 -16.32
N ARG A 194 3.95 -6.90 -17.30
CA ARG A 194 3.61 -7.10 -18.71
C ARG A 194 4.71 -7.85 -19.46
N ASP A 195 4.33 -8.91 -20.17
CA ASP A 195 5.18 -9.61 -21.13
C ASP A 195 4.44 -9.89 -22.45
N GLU A 196 5.01 -10.73 -23.33
CA GLU A 196 4.36 -11.06 -24.61
C GLU A 196 3.02 -11.80 -24.48
N ASN A 197 2.70 -12.37 -23.31
CA ASN A 197 1.48 -13.12 -23.05
C ASN A 197 0.36 -12.24 -22.45
N GLY A 198 0.68 -11.03 -21.99
CA GLY A 198 -0.32 -10.06 -21.52
C GLY A 198 0.15 -9.17 -20.39
N GLU A 199 -0.81 -8.46 -19.78
CA GLU A 199 -0.61 -7.58 -18.63
C GLU A 199 -1.52 -7.99 -17.48
N PHE A 200 -0.99 -7.97 -16.27
CA PHE A 200 -1.76 -8.21 -15.05
C PHE A 200 -1.22 -7.43 -13.85
N ILE A 201 -2.03 -7.34 -12.80
CA ILE A 201 -1.64 -6.87 -11.48
C ILE A 201 -1.52 -8.08 -10.56
N LEU A 202 -0.36 -8.25 -9.91
CA LEU A 202 -0.14 -9.28 -8.91
C LEU A 202 -0.14 -8.65 -7.52
N VAL A 203 -0.95 -9.19 -6.62
CA VAL A 203 -1.12 -8.73 -5.24
C VAL A 203 -0.69 -9.83 -4.29
N GLY A 204 0.00 -9.47 -3.22
CA GLY A 204 0.41 -10.42 -2.19
C GLY A 204 0.64 -9.74 -0.86
N ARG A 205 0.57 -10.54 0.21
CA ARG A 205 0.75 -10.07 1.57
C ARG A 205 2.07 -10.50 2.18
N SER A 206 2.44 -9.82 3.25
CA SER A 206 3.52 -10.24 4.12
C SER A 206 3.13 -11.52 4.86
N ASP A 207 4.04 -12.50 4.84
CA ASP A 207 3.91 -13.72 5.64
C ASP A 207 5.29 -14.25 6.05
N TYR A 208 5.32 -15.12 7.07
CA TYR A 208 6.54 -15.79 7.50
C TYR A 208 7.14 -16.66 6.39
N VAL A 209 6.31 -17.37 5.62
CA VAL A 209 6.73 -18.28 4.56
C VAL A 209 7.25 -17.51 3.35
N ARG A 210 6.49 -16.50 2.88
CA ARG A 210 6.84 -15.76 1.65
C ARG A 210 7.65 -14.49 1.88
N SER A 211 7.93 -14.09 3.12
CA SER A 211 8.58 -12.83 3.52
C SER A 211 7.63 -11.63 3.37
N HIS A 212 8.15 -10.41 3.53
CA HIS A 212 7.43 -9.17 3.28
C HIS A 212 6.77 -9.15 1.90
N SER A 213 5.62 -8.49 1.81
CA SER A 213 4.75 -8.39 0.64
C SER A 213 5.49 -8.12 -0.68
N GLU A 214 6.43 -7.17 -0.70
CA GLU A 214 7.20 -6.79 -1.90
C GLU A 214 8.05 -7.96 -2.41
N ARG A 215 8.62 -8.74 -1.49
CA ARG A 215 9.36 -9.96 -1.81
C ARG A 215 8.44 -11.12 -2.15
N SER A 216 7.28 -11.21 -1.50
CA SER A 216 6.29 -12.27 -1.75
C SER A 216 5.85 -12.27 -3.21
N ILE A 217 5.54 -11.09 -3.76
CA ILE A 217 5.13 -10.90 -5.16
C ILE A 217 6.31 -10.84 -6.14
N GLY A 218 7.49 -10.41 -5.68
CA GLY A 218 8.65 -10.28 -6.57
C GLY A 218 9.47 -11.56 -6.76
N LYS A 219 9.47 -12.49 -5.79
CA LYS A 219 10.25 -13.75 -5.87
C LYS A 219 9.99 -14.58 -7.14
N PRO A 220 8.74 -14.74 -7.60
CA PRO A 220 8.43 -15.45 -8.85
C PRO A 220 9.01 -14.79 -10.11
N LEU A 221 9.39 -13.52 -10.02
CA LEU A 221 9.86 -12.72 -11.16
C LEU A 221 11.39 -12.70 -11.28
N LEU A 222 12.09 -13.29 -10.31
CA LEU A 222 13.54 -13.35 -10.30
C LEU A 222 14.06 -14.32 -11.38
N GLY A 223 15.19 -13.96 -12.00
CA GLY A 223 15.85 -14.82 -12.97
C GLY A 223 15.45 -14.58 -14.43
N GLY A 224 15.02 -13.36 -14.75
CA GLY A 224 14.82 -12.90 -16.14
C GLY A 224 13.47 -12.24 -16.40
N LYS A 225 12.62 -12.02 -15.38
CA LYS A 225 11.30 -11.38 -15.53
C LYS A 225 11.22 -10.04 -14.80
N GLU A 226 12.30 -9.62 -14.14
CA GLU A 226 12.34 -8.41 -13.33
C GLU A 226 12.08 -7.15 -14.17
N GLY A 227 12.58 -7.14 -15.41
CA GLY A 227 12.40 -6.03 -16.36
C GLY A 227 10.97 -5.82 -16.86
N ASN A 228 10.08 -6.79 -16.64
CA ASN A 228 8.67 -6.74 -17.06
C ASN A 228 7.77 -6.06 -16.02
N VAL A 229 8.32 -5.62 -14.89
CA VAL A 229 7.58 -4.92 -13.83
C VAL A 229 7.71 -3.41 -14.01
N SER A 230 6.61 -2.72 -14.32
CA SER A 230 6.62 -1.26 -14.53
C SER A 230 6.36 -0.47 -13.25
N ASP A 231 5.46 -0.96 -12.41
CA ASP A 231 4.98 -0.27 -11.21
C ASP A 231 4.89 -1.23 -10.03
N LEU A 232 5.22 -0.75 -8.85
CA LEU A 232 5.00 -1.43 -7.58
C LEU A 232 4.38 -0.46 -6.58
N TYR A 233 3.36 -0.93 -5.89
CA TYR A 233 2.75 -0.24 -4.75
C TYR A 233 2.88 -1.11 -3.51
N THR A 234 3.15 -0.50 -2.37
CA THR A 234 3.13 -1.14 -1.05
C THR A 234 2.38 -0.27 -0.06
N GLU A 235 1.59 -0.85 0.83
CA GLU A 235 0.82 -0.05 1.79
C GLU A 235 1.70 0.81 2.69
N ARG A 236 2.83 0.26 3.12
CA ARG A 236 3.88 0.95 3.88
C ARG A 236 5.12 1.16 3.01
N ALA A 237 5.82 2.27 3.22
CA ALA A 237 7.11 2.51 2.54
C ALA A 237 8.07 1.29 2.69
N PRO A 238 8.82 0.92 1.63
CA PRO A 238 9.67 -0.27 1.68
C PRO A 238 10.63 -0.27 2.87
N CYS A 239 10.69 -1.36 3.62
CA CYS A 239 11.46 -1.40 4.86
C CYS A 239 12.98 -1.22 4.62
N GLN A 240 13.65 -0.49 5.53
CA GLN A 240 15.09 -0.16 5.42
C GLN A 240 16.00 -1.09 6.24
N ALA A 241 15.43 -1.88 7.15
CA ALA A 241 16.14 -2.86 7.95
C ALA A 241 15.34 -4.16 8.06
N GLY A 242 16.00 -5.30 7.88
CA GLY A 242 15.42 -6.65 7.95
C GLY A 242 14.27 -6.89 6.96
N PRO A 243 14.19 -8.08 6.35
CA PRO A 243 14.57 -8.31 4.93
C PRO A 243 15.14 -7.15 4.07
N ASN A 244 14.86 -5.87 4.36
CA ASN A 244 15.30 -4.69 3.60
C ASN A 244 14.76 -4.70 2.16
N CYS A 245 13.50 -4.31 2.01
CA CYS A 245 12.80 -4.30 0.73
C CYS A 245 13.28 -3.16 -0.17
N GLU A 246 13.65 -1.98 0.39
CA GLU A 246 14.20 -0.87 -0.41
C GLU A 246 15.43 -1.30 -1.22
N ARG A 247 16.34 -2.05 -0.61
CA ARG A 247 17.57 -2.53 -1.26
C ARG A 247 17.29 -3.70 -2.16
N TRP A 248 16.37 -4.58 -1.76
CA TRP A 248 16.05 -5.75 -2.55
C TRP A 248 15.44 -5.39 -3.90
N LEU A 249 14.50 -4.44 -3.91
CA LEU A 249 13.96 -3.88 -5.14
C LEU A 249 15.04 -3.17 -5.97
N GLY A 250 15.83 -2.30 -5.34
CA GLY A 250 16.89 -1.56 -6.04
C GLY A 250 18.03 -2.44 -6.57
N ARG A 251 18.22 -3.64 -6.01
CA ARG A 251 19.25 -4.58 -6.46
C ARG A 251 18.78 -5.51 -7.57
N HIS A 252 17.52 -5.90 -7.56
CA HIS A 252 17.04 -6.98 -8.44
C HIS A 252 16.11 -6.48 -9.54
N PHE A 253 15.36 -5.42 -9.32
CA PHE A 253 14.40 -4.91 -10.30
C PHE A 253 14.91 -3.65 -11.01
N GLU A 254 15.43 -2.68 -10.27
CA GLU A 254 15.90 -1.40 -10.84
C GLU A 254 16.99 -1.57 -11.93
N PRO A 255 17.95 -2.52 -11.84
CA PRO A 255 18.91 -2.71 -12.93
C PRO A 255 18.29 -3.27 -14.21
N ALA A 256 17.19 -4.03 -14.10
CA ALA A 256 16.48 -4.61 -15.23
C ALA A 256 15.42 -3.66 -15.79
N ASN A 257 14.86 -2.79 -14.95
CA ASN A 257 13.97 -1.69 -15.32
C ASN A 257 14.33 -0.41 -14.53
N PRO A 258 15.17 0.48 -15.07
CA PRO A 258 15.53 1.74 -14.44
C PRO A 258 14.36 2.71 -14.23
N ASP A 259 13.26 2.51 -14.96
CA ASP A 259 12.03 3.31 -14.87
C ASP A 259 11.01 2.70 -13.89
N LEU A 260 11.40 1.71 -13.09
CA LEU A 260 10.53 1.10 -12.09
C LEU A 260 9.97 2.16 -11.14
N ASN A 261 8.66 2.35 -11.19
CA ASN A 261 7.96 3.27 -10.32
C ASN A 261 7.51 2.56 -9.03
N VAL A 262 8.16 2.87 -7.90
CA VAL A 262 7.76 2.36 -6.59
C VAL A 262 7.00 3.42 -5.80
N THR A 263 5.79 3.09 -5.38
CA THR A 263 4.93 3.97 -4.60
C THR A 263 4.48 3.33 -3.29
N TYR A 264 4.09 4.16 -2.33
CA TYR A 264 3.57 3.68 -1.05
C TYR A 264 2.43 4.52 -0.48
N GLY A 265 1.67 3.93 0.44
CA GLY A 265 0.54 4.58 1.10
C GLY A 265 0.92 5.41 2.32
N VAL A 266 1.48 4.74 3.34
CA VAL A 266 1.88 5.35 4.61
C VAL A 266 3.39 5.23 4.84
N ASP A 267 3.93 6.16 5.62
CA ASP A 267 5.34 6.20 5.94
C ASP A 267 5.75 4.99 6.79
N TYR A 268 7.01 4.57 6.65
CA TYR A 268 7.57 3.50 7.45
C TYR A 268 9.05 3.76 7.72
N ASP A 269 9.41 3.84 8.99
CA ASP A 269 10.80 3.93 9.43
C ASP A 269 11.14 2.76 10.35
N SER A 270 12.04 1.90 9.87
CA SER A 270 12.56 0.76 10.63
C SER A 270 13.32 1.13 11.91
N LYS A 271 13.75 2.40 12.05
CA LYS A 271 14.41 2.92 13.26
C LYS A 271 13.41 3.27 14.37
N VAL A 272 12.14 3.47 14.02
CA VAL A 272 11.07 3.70 15.00
C VAL A 272 10.70 2.37 15.66
N LYS A 273 10.44 2.40 16.97
CA LYS A 273 10.07 1.20 17.74
C LYS A 273 8.80 0.57 17.17
N THR A 274 8.70 -0.76 17.23
CA THR A 274 7.56 -1.51 16.69
C THR A 274 6.21 -1.00 17.18
N ALA A 275 6.10 -0.65 18.47
CA ALA A 275 4.85 -0.16 19.05
C ALA A 275 4.41 1.20 18.49
N ASP A 276 5.32 1.96 17.88
CA ASP A 276 5.14 3.34 17.47
C ASP A 276 5.12 3.54 15.95
N ARG A 277 5.60 2.57 15.17
CA ARG A 277 5.78 2.73 13.72
C ARG A 277 4.54 2.47 12.87
N ASP A 278 3.58 1.71 13.39
CA ASP A 278 2.44 1.22 12.58
C ASP A 278 1.16 2.04 12.75
N TRP A 279 1.20 3.18 13.43
CA TRP A 279 -0.01 3.96 13.71
C TRP A 279 -0.70 4.49 12.45
N GLY A 280 0.06 4.94 11.45
CA GLY A 280 -0.52 5.37 10.18
C GLY A 280 -1.18 4.21 9.43
N HIS A 281 -0.52 3.05 9.39
CA HIS A 281 -1.08 1.85 8.78
C HIS A 281 -2.35 1.38 9.48
N ARG A 282 -2.40 1.43 10.82
CA ARG A 282 -3.61 1.11 11.60
C ARG A 282 -4.76 2.06 11.28
N ALA A 283 -4.51 3.37 11.24
CA ALA A 283 -5.54 4.35 10.88
C ALA A 283 -6.11 4.09 9.48
N TYR A 284 -5.25 3.73 8.52
CA TYR A 284 -5.68 3.30 7.18
C TYR A 284 -6.55 2.04 7.23
N LEU A 285 -6.12 0.98 7.91
CA LEU A 285 -6.88 -0.28 7.99
C LEU A 285 -8.24 -0.08 8.66
N ASP A 286 -8.28 0.70 9.74
CA ASP A 286 -9.51 1.05 10.45
C ASP A 286 -10.49 1.84 9.57
N GLN A 287 -9.99 2.66 8.63
CA GLN A 287 -10.84 3.37 7.67
C GLN A 287 -11.27 2.44 6.54
N LEU A 288 -10.35 1.62 6.01
CA LEU A 288 -10.63 0.67 4.94
C LEU A 288 -11.75 -0.31 5.31
N GLU A 289 -11.72 -0.83 6.54
CA GLU A 289 -12.77 -1.72 7.04
C GLU A 289 -14.14 -1.04 7.06
N LYS A 290 -14.20 0.24 7.47
CA LYS A 290 -15.44 1.03 7.49
C LYS A 290 -15.93 1.33 6.08
N ASP A 291 -15.05 1.72 5.18
CA ASP A 291 -15.38 2.01 3.78
C ASP A 291 -15.98 0.76 3.13
N HIS A 292 -15.31 -0.39 3.29
CA HIS A 292 -15.81 -1.65 2.75
C HIS A 292 -17.14 -2.10 3.37
N ALA A 293 -17.33 -1.92 4.68
CA ALA A 293 -18.60 -2.19 5.35
C ALA A 293 -19.73 -1.26 4.86
N ALA A 294 -19.39 -0.05 4.42
CA ALA A 294 -20.31 0.90 3.82
C ALA A 294 -20.53 0.71 2.30
N GLY A 295 -19.90 -0.31 1.69
CA GLY A 295 -19.96 -0.54 0.24
C GLY A 295 -19.13 0.46 -0.59
N GLN A 296 -18.23 1.20 0.04
CA GLN A 296 -17.32 2.13 -0.61
C GLN A 296 -16.04 1.40 -1.02
N HIS A 297 -15.81 1.32 -2.33
CA HIS A 297 -14.68 0.58 -2.93
C HIS A 297 -13.85 1.45 -3.88
N GLY A 298 -13.96 2.77 -3.75
CA GLY A 298 -13.33 3.75 -4.65
C GLY A 298 -11.83 3.96 -4.41
N GLY A 299 -11.25 3.37 -3.35
CA GLY A 299 -9.89 3.65 -2.91
C GLY A 299 -9.87 4.44 -1.61
N THR A 300 -9.40 3.82 -0.53
CA THR A 300 -9.20 4.47 0.77
C THR A 300 -7.83 5.14 0.85
N MET A 301 -6.78 4.51 0.30
CA MET A 301 -5.42 5.03 0.36
C MET A 301 -5.18 6.22 -0.60
N GLY A 302 -4.51 7.26 -0.10
CA GLY A 302 -4.03 8.40 -0.89
C GLY A 302 -4.60 9.74 -0.41
N PRO A 303 -5.93 9.96 -0.52
CA PRO A 303 -6.53 11.27 -0.22
C PRO A 303 -6.43 11.68 1.25
N THR A 304 -6.36 10.71 2.15
CA THR A 304 -6.27 10.92 3.59
C THR A 304 -4.81 10.80 4.05
N ASP A 305 -4.36 11.77 4.85
CA ASP A 305 -3.07 11.68 5.54
C ASP A 305 -3.17 10.76 6.77
N PHE A 306 -3.06 9.46 6.51
CA PHE A 306 -3.15 8.46 7.56
C PHE A 306 -1.98 8.51 8.53
N ASP A 307 -0.81 9.04 8.16
CA ASP A 307 0.30 9.22 9.09
C ASP A 307 -0.03 10.29 10.13
N ALA A 308 -0.58 11.42 9.70
CA ALA A 308 -1.09 12.43 10.63
C ALA A 308 -2.22 11.88 11.51
N GLN A 309 -3.18 11.16 10.95
CA GLN A 309 -4.25 10.52 11.72
C GLN A 309 -3.70 9.52 12.74
N GLY A 310 -2.77 8.67 12.34
CA GLY A 310 -2.11 7.71 13.21
C GLY A 310 -1.39 8.37 14.38
N GLN A 311 -0.71 9.51 14.18
CA GLN A 311 -0.10 10.25 15.29
C GLN A 311 -1.14 10.82 16.26
N GLN A 312 -2.29 11.27 15.77
CA GLN A 312 -3.41 11.70 16.64
C GLN A 312 -3.95 10.53 17.46
N ASP A 313 -4.14 9.37 16.83
CA ASP A 313 -4.63 8.17 17.50
C ASP A 313 -3.66 7.67 18.56
N LYS A 314 -2.35 7.74 18.27
CA LYS A 314 -1.29 7.46 19.24
C LYS A 314 -1.38 8.38 20.46
N ALA A 315 -1.43 9.70 20.24
CA ALA A 315 -1.52 10.67 21.32
C ALA A 315 -2.77 10.46 22.19
N ALA A 316 -3.90 10.16 21.56
CA ALA A 316 -5.14 9.82 22.27
C ALA A 316 -5.01 8.52 23.08
N HIS A 317 -4.34 7.50 22.54
CA HIS A 317 -4.06 6.26 23.26
C HIS A 317 -3.18 6.51 24.50
N GLU A 318 -2.08 7.24 24.35
CA GLU A 318 -1.15 7.56 25.44
C GLU A 318 -1.84 8.37 26.55
N ALA A 319 -2.67 9.35 26.18
CA ALA A 319 -3.47 10.12 27.14
C ALA A 319 -4.43 9.23 27.95
N LYS A 320 -5.11 8.28 27.29
CA LYS A 320 -5.99 7.30 27.95
C LYS A 320 -5.19 6.40 28.92
N GLN A 321 -4.00 5.96 28.53
CA GLN A 321 -3.15 5.13 29.41
C GLN A 321 -2.65 5.92 30.62
N ALA A 322 -2.27 7.18 30.44
CA ALA A 322 -1.85 8.06 31.54
C ALA A 322 -3.00 8.29 32.54
N ALA A 323 -4.22 8.53 32.05
CA ALA A 323 -5.40 8.67 32.90
C ALA A 323 -5.69 7.40 33.71
N LYS A 324 -5.64 6.21 33.09
CA LYS A 324 -5.83 4.93 33.78
C LYS A 324 -4.81 4.68 34.89
N LYS A 325 -3.55 5.07 34.68
CA LYS A 325 -2.50 4.93 35.71
C LYS A 325 -2.75 5.84 36.91
N LYS A 326 -3.21 7.07 36.70
CA LYS A 326 -3.57 8.00 37.79
C LYS A 326 -4.72 7.47 38.66
N HIS A 327 -5.69 6.78 38.08
CA HIS A 327 -6.81 6.21 38.84
C HIS A 327 -6.49 4.93 39.62
N LYS A 328 -5.40 4.22 39.29
CA LYS A 328 -4.97 2.99 39.99
C LYS A 328 -3.92 3.23 41.09
N GLY A 329 -3.43 4.46 41.24
CA GLY A 329 -2.44 4.85 42.24
C GLY A 329 -3.05 5.49 43.50
N HIS A 330 -4.37 5.37 43.68
CA HIS A 330 -5.11 5.76 44.88
C HIS A 330 -5.72 4.52 45.52
#